data_AF-A0AAW7IH78-F1
#
_entry.id   AF-A0AAW7IH78-F1
#
_cell.length_a   1.000
_cell.length_b   1.000
_cell.length_c   1.000
_cell.angle_alpha   90.00
_cell.angle_beta   90.00
_cell.angle_gamma   90.00
#
_symmetry.space_group_name_H-M   'P 1'
#
loop_
_entity.id
_entity.type
_entity.pdbx_description
1 polymer ?
#
loop_
_entity_poly.entity_id
_entity_poly.type
_entity_poly.pdbx_seq_one_letter_code
_entity_poly.pdbx_strand_id
1 'polypeptide(L)' 'MEPNKPGNKNAPDFQELNDRIIREPSQSPRLVIKTNLDAKNVNDENPYSNRINSDGFSDFFEE' A
#
# COMPACT_ATOMS: atom_id res chain seq x y z
N MET A 1 17.22 28.10 6.98
CA MET A 1 16.75 28.62 5.68
C MET A 1 15.52 27.84 5.31
N GLU A 2 14.44 28.50 4.89
CA GLU A 2 13.25 27.80 4.41
C GLU A 2 13.57 27.05 3.10
N PRO A 3 13.06 25.82 2.92
CA PRO A 3 13.28 25.06 1.70
C PRO A 3 12.58 25.76 0.52
N ASN A 4 13.32 25.94 -0.57
CA ASN A 4 12.78 26.49 -1.81
C ASN A 4 11.71 25.52 -2.34
N LYS A 5 10.44 25.95 -2.43
CA LYS A 5 9.32 25.15 -2.96
C LYS A 5 8.99 25.61 -4.40
N PRO A 6 9.71 25.14 -5.45
CA PRO A 6 9.51 25.58 -6.83
C PRO A 6 8.22 25.01 -7.49
N GLY A 7 7.13 24.83 -6.74
CA GLY A 7 5.87 24.22 -7.20
C GLY A 7 4.65 25.14 -7.11
N ASN A 8 3.48 24.61 -7.48
CA ASN A 8 2.20 25.30 -7.33
C ASN A 8 1.91 25.60 -5.85
N LYS A 9 1.73 26.89 -5.50
CA LYS A 9 1.46 27.35 -4.11
C LYS A 9 0.18 26.77 -3.50
N ASN A 10 -0.73 26.29 -4.33
CA ASN A 10 -2.01 25.74 -3.90
C ASN A 10 -2.02 24.21 -3.83
N ALA A 11 -0.93 23.54 -4.21
CA ALA A 11 -0.80 22.10 -4.06
C ALA A 11 -0.29 21.76 -2.65
N PRO A 12 -0.76 20.66 -2.04
CA PRO A 12 -0.20 20.16 -0.78
C PRO A 12 1.28 19.84 -0.95
N ASP A 13 2.07 20.01 0.10
CA ASP A 13 3.48 19.60 0.08
C ASP A 13 3.67 18.10 0.40
N PHE A 14 2.57 17.41 0.73
CA PHE A 14 2.49 15.97 1.02
C PHE A 14 3.45 15.52 2.13
N GLN A 15 3.81 16.43 3.04
CA GLN A 15 4.70 16.14 4.16
C GLN A 15 3.97 15.37 5.26
N GLU A 16 2.70 15.69 5.51
CA GLU A 16 1.89 15.04 6.53
C GLU A 16 0.92 14.02 5.90
N LEU A 17 0.51 13.02 6.70
CA LEU A 17 -0.44 12.01 6.24
C LEU A 17 -1.78 12.64 5.84
N ASN A 18 -2.20 13.69 6.55
CA ASN A 18 -3.45 14.41 6.33
C ASN A 18 -3.47 15.20 5.01
N ASP A 19 -2.31 15.42 4.39
CA ASP A 19 -2.20 16.03 3.06
C ASP A 19 -2.57 15.06 1.93
N ARG A 20 -2.72 13.77 2.27
CA ARG A 20 -3.03 12.69 1.32
C ARG A 20 -4.49 12.31 1.41
N ILE A 21 -5.10 12.10 0.25
CA ILE A 21 -6.41 11.46 0.16
C ILE A 21 -6.18 9.95 0.10
N ILE A 22 -6.52 9.24 1.18
CA ILE A 22 -6.55 7.77 1.22
C ILE A 22 -8.00 7.37 0.98
N ARG A 23 -8.26 6.67 -0.13
CA ARG A 23 -9.60 6.22 -0.49
C ARG A 23 -9.68 4.71 -0.33
N GLU A 24 -10.73 4.26 0.35
CA GLU A 24 -11.04 2.85 0.47
C GLU A 24 -11.25 2.19 -0.91
N PRO A 25 -10.95 0.89 -1.03
CA PRO A 25 -11.23 0.14 -2.25
C PRO A 25 -12.71 0.19 -2.63
N SER A 26 -12.99 0.23 -3.94
CA SER A 26 -14.37 0.17 -4.43
C SER A 26 -15.01 -1.18 -4.10
N GLN A 27 -16.29 -1.16 -3.73
CA GLN A 27 -17.11 -2.37 -3.52
C GLN A 27 -17.63 -2.96 -4.85
N SER A 28 -17.20 -2.44 -5.99
CA SER A 28 -17.53 -2.96 -7.31
C SER A 28 -16.82 -4.29 -7.59
N PRO A 29 -17.41 -5.18 -8.42
CA PRO A 29 -16.76 -6.43 -8.80
C PRO A 29 -15.44 -6.17 -9.53
N ARG A 30 -14.46 -7.04 -9.25
CA ARG A 30 -13.09 -6.96 -9.80
C ARG A 30 -12.74 -8.28 -10.49
N LEU A 31 -12.02 -8.20 -11.61
CA LEU A 31 -11.46 -9.36 -12.27
C LEU A 31 -10.04 -9.59 -11.74
N VAL A 32 -9.81 -10.74 -11.12
CA VAL A 32 -8.49 -11.15 -10.62
C VAL A 32 -8.02 -12.35 -11.43
N ILE A 33 -6.95 -12.19 -12.21
CA ILE A 33 -6.36 -13.26 -13.03
C ILE A 33 -5.08 -13.72 -12.35
N LYS A 34 -5.00 -14.99 -11.99
CA LYS A 34 -3.83 -15.62 -11.36
C LYS A 34 -3.22 -16.68 -12.29
N THR A 35 -1.92 -16.87 -12.19
CA THR A 35 -1.16 -17.90 -12.92
C THR A 35 -0.75 -19.04 -12.00
N ASN A 36 -0.29 -20.15 -12.57
CA ASN A 36 0.30 -21.26 -11.82
C ASN A 36 1.69 -20.94 -11.26
N LEU A 37 2.30 -19.83 -11.66
CA LEU A 37 3.58 -19.34 -11.15
C LEU A 37 3.40 -18.35 -9.99
N ASP A 38 2.17 -17.87 -9.76
CA ASP A 38 1.92 -16.93 -8.68
C ASP A 38 2.05 -17.65 -7.33
N ALA A 39 2.65 -16.95 -6.36
CA ALA A 39 2.76 -17.44 -4.99
C ALA A 39 1.37 -17.79 -4.43
N LYS A 40 1.27 -18.96 -3.78
CA LYS A 40 0.00 -19.45 -3.24
C LYS A 40 -0.43 -18.64 -2.01
N ASN A 41 0.54 -18.24 -1.19
CA ASN A 41 0.32 -17.49 0.04
C ASN A 41 1.33 -16.36 0.17
N VAL A 42 0.99 -15.35 0.96
CA VAL A 42 1.86 -14.18 1.21
C VAL A 42 3.15 -14.48 1.97
N ASN A 43 3.28 -15.70 2.50
CA ASN A 43 4.50 -16.18 3.14
C ASN A 43 5.47 -16.83 2.15
N ASP A 44 4.97 -17.29 1.01
CA ASP A 44 5.78 -17.91 -0.04
C ASP A 44 6.49 -16.80 -0.84
N GLU A 45 7.81 -16.91 -0.95
CA GLU A 45 8.67 -15.98 -1.71
C GLU A 45 8.67 -14.50 -1.23
N ASN A 46 7.99 -14.20 -0.13
CA ASN A 46 7.98 -12.85 0.43
C ASN A 46 9.20 -12.64 1.35
N PRO A 47 10.14 -11.74 1.02
CA PRO A 47 11.34 -11.50 1.84
C PRO A 47 11.04 -10.86 3.21
N TYR A 48 9.80 -10.43 3.44
CA TYR A 48 9.35 -9.80 4.67
C TYR A 48 8.54 -10.73 5.58
N SER A 49 8.14 -11.93 5.13
CA SER A 49 7.31 -12.85 5.92
C SER A 49 7.92 -13.20 7.29
N ASN A 50 9.24 -13.39 7.32
CA ASN A 50 9.96 -13.72 8.56
C ASN A 50 10.38 -12.49 9.39
N ARG A 51 10.13 -11.26 8.90
CA ARG A 51 10.54 -10.03 9.57
C ARG A 51 9.44 -9.42 10.42
N ILE A 52 8.20 -9.81 10.17
CA ILE A 52 7.01 -9.27 10.83
C ILE A 52 6.34 -10.41 11.60
N ASN A 53 6.67 -10.52 12.88
CA ASN A 53 5.92 -11.35 13.83
C ASN A 53 4.75 -10.53 14.37
N SER A 54 3.78 -10.20 13.51
CA SER A 54 2.52 -9.60 13.94
C SER A 54 1.35 -10.51 13.57
N ASP A 55 0.42 -10.65 14.50
CA ASP A 55 -0.73 -11.55 14.36
C ASP A 55 -1.69 -11.15 13.23
N GLY A 56 -1.48 -9.99 12.58
CA GLY A 56 -2.27 -9.50 11.45
C GLY A 56 -1.49 -9.30 10.15
N PHE A 57 -0.27 -9.84 10.04
CA PHE A 57 0.51 -9.74 8.80
C PHE A 57 -0.23 -10.39 7.63
N SER A 58 -0.71 -11.63 7.81
CA SER A 58 -1.49 -12.32 6.78
C SER A 58 -2.80 -11.59 6.49
N ASP A 59 -3.53 -11.20 7.55
CA ASP A 59 -4.83 -10.53 7.48
C ASP A 59 -4.81 -9.24 6.67
N PHE A 60 -3.68 -8.52 6.64
CA PHE A 60 -3.52 -7.33 5.82
C PHE A 60 -3.62 -7.60 4.30
N PHE A 61 -3.23 -8.81 3.87
CA PHE A 61 -3.24 -9.22 2.47
C PHE A 61 -4.43 -10.11 2.10
N GLU A 62 -5.18 -10.58 3.09
CA GLU A 62 -6.48 -11.22 2.88
C GLU A 62 -7.52 -10.14 2.49
N GLU A 63 -8.41 -10.47 1.55
CA GLU A 63 -9.41 -9.54 0.98
C GLU A 63 -10.72 -9.53 1.77
#